data_AF-A0A2C9D0F6-F1
#
_entry.id   AF-A0A2C9D0F6-F1
#
_cell.length_a   1.000
_cell.length_b   1.000
_cell.length_c   1.000
_cell.angle_alpha   90.00
_cell.angle_beta   90.00
_cell.angle_gamma   90.00
#
_symmetry.space_group_name_H-M   'P 1'
#
loop_
_entity.id
_entity.type
_entity.pdbx_description
1 polymer ?
#
loop_
_entity_poly.entity_id
_entity_poly.type
_entity_poly.pdbx_seq_one_letter_code
_entity_poly.pdbx_strand_id
1 'polypeptide(L)'
;MNEKTEMRNTGEREVVRVPLRPGEDRHATIYREDYERLLRNGVGTHWFVSKAGGREYVRAYCRGATGDQITVARAVLGVGRRANVSYVTKDRTDLRRGNLRAVKGNGRRNDTALCRASLDGAVKVPKRGAMGAMGGQERVEALR
;
A
#
# COMPACT_ATOMS: atom_id res chain seq x y z
N MET A 1 -28.93 -35.06 28.76
CA MET A 1 -27.50 -35.28 29.06
C MET A 1 -26.72 -34.48 28.04
N ASN A 2 -25.95 -33.49 28.50
CA ASN A 2 -25.24 -32.53 27.65
C ASN A 2 -23.88 -33.12 27.26
N GLU A 3 -23.67 -33.37 25.98
CA GLU A 3 -22.33 -33.63 25.45
C GLU A 3 -21.75 -32.34 24.87
N LYS A 4 -20.58 -32.00 25.42
CA LYS A 4 -19.82 -30.78 25.24
C LYS A 4 -19.50 -30.51 23.77
N THR A 5 -19.86 -29.33 23.29
CA THR A 5 -19.20 -28.71 22.14
C THR A 5 -17.74 -28.45 22.51
N GLU A 6 -16.82 -29.29 22.03
CA GLU A 6 -15.38 -29.04 22.09
C GLU A 6 -15.03 -27.83 21.20
N MET A 7 -14.92 -26.65 21.82
CA MET A 7 -14.20 -25.51 21.24
C MET A 7 -12.71 -25.84 21.19
N ARG A 8 -12.23 -26.33 20.04
CA ARG A 8 -10.81 -26.26 19.71
C ARG A 8 -10.44 -24.81 19.41
N ASN A 9 -10.01 -24.09 20.44
CA ASN A 9 -9.47 -22.74 20.30
C ASN A 9 -8.07 -22.80 19.67
N THR A 10 -8.03 -22.83 18.33
CA THR A 10 -6.83 -22.53 17.54
C THR A 10 -7.03 -21.20 16.80
N GLY A 11 -7.30 -20.12 17.56
CA GLY A 11 -6.99 -18.72 17.18
C GLY A 11 -7.24 -18.30 15.72
N GLU A 12 -8.40 -18.63 15.16
CA GLU A 12 -8.75 -18.24 13.79
C GLU A 12 -8.84 -16.72 13.68
N ARG A 13 -7.80 -16.10 13.11
CA ARG A 13 -7.79 -14.66 12.85
C ARG A 13 -8.92 -14.34 11.88
N GLU A 14 -9.77 -13.41 12.29
CA GLU A 14 -10.92 -13.00 11.48
C GLU A 14 -10.49 -12.42 10.12
N VAL A 15 -11.21 -12.80 9.07
CA VAL A 15 -10.94 -12.42 7.68
C VAL A 15 -12.06 -11.56 7.14
N VAL A 16 -11.71 -10.50 6.42
CA VAL A 16 -12.65 -9.62 5.70
C VAL A 16 -12.40 -9.65 4.20
N ARG A 17 -13.47 -9.50 3.41
CA ARG A 17 -13.44 -9.37 1.96
C ARG A 17 -13.67 -7.91 1.57
N VAL A 18 -12.70 -7.29 0.92
CA VAL A 18 -12.76 -5.89 0.49
C VAL A 18 -13.00 -5.84 -1.02
N PRO A 19 -14.06 -5.18 -1.51
CA PRO A 19 -14.34 -5.10 -2.94
C PRO A 19 -13.24 -4.32 -3.67
N LEU A 20 -12.82 -4.82 -4.83
CA LEU A 20 -11.76 -4.22 -5.67
C LEU A 20 -12.31 -3.32 -6.78
N ARG A 21 -13.61 -3.33 -7.00
CA ARG A 21 -14.29 -2.35 -7.84
C ARG A 21 -15.77 -2.34 -7.46
N PRO A 22 -16.42 -1.18 -7.40
CA PRO A 22 -17.87 -1.14 -7.28
C PRO A 22 -18.53 -1.95 -8.41
N GLY A 23 -19.40 -2.88 -8.06
CA GLY A 23 -20.18 -3.67 -9.03
C GLY A 23 -19.48 -4.91 -9.61
N GLU A 24 -18.23 -5.22 -9.24
CA GLU A 24 -17.56 -6.47 -9.61
C GLU A 24 -17.54 -7.45 -8.43
N ASP A 25 -17.77 -8.74 -8.69
CA ASP A 25 -17.56 -9.81 -7.69
C ASP A 25 -16.07 -10.17 -7.52
N ARG A 26 -15.22 -9.15 -7.42
CA ARG A 26 -13.79 -9.31 -7.22
C ARG A 26 -13.40 -8.67 -5.90
N HIS A 27 -12.84 -9.47 -5.01
CA HIS A 27 -12.55 -9.09 -3.64
C HIS A 27 -11.08 -9.37 -3.30
N ALA A 28 -10.49 -8.50 -2.49
CA ALA A 28 -9.26 -8.81 -1.76
C ALA A 28 -9.61 -9.41 -0.40
N THR A 29 -8.80 -10.35 0.05
CA THR A 29 -8.96 -11.06 1.32
C THR A 29 -7.87 -10.59 2.27
N ILE A 30 -8.22 -10.17 3.48
CA ILE A 30 -7.25 -9.63 4.45
C ILE A 30 -7.73 -9.96 5.87
N TYR A 31 -6.80 -10.05 6.84
CA TYR A 31 -7.20 -10.15 8.25
C TYR A 31 -7.85 -8.85 8.72
N ARG A 32 -8.91 -8.94 9.53
CA ARG A 32 -9.64 -7.79 10.08
C ARG A 32 -8.71 -6.81 10.79
N GLU A 33 -7.82 -7.32 11.64
CA GLU A 33 -6.84 -6.53 12.39
C GLU A 33 -5.94 -5.67 11.48
N ASP A 34 -5.54 -6.22 10.32
CA ASP A 34 -4.70 -5.53 9.35
C ASP A 34 -5.52 -4.49 8.60
N TYR A 35 -6.76 -4.81 8.21
CA TYR A 35 -7.67 -3.89 7.56
C TYR A 35 -7.95 -2.66 8.42
N GLU A 36 -8.37 -2.86 9.67
CA GLU A 36 -8.65 -1.76 10.59
C GLU A 36 -7.39 -0.93 10.88
N ARG A 37 -6.22 -1.56 11.02
CA ARG A 37 -4.96 -0.84 11.18
C ARG A 37 -4.67 0.03 9.96
N LEU A 38 -4.96 -0.42 8.74
CA LEU A 38 -4.78 0.39 7.54
C LEU A 38 -5.72 1.59 7.52
N LEU A 39 -7.01 1.40 7.87
CA LEU A 39 -7.98 2.50 7.97
C LEU A 39 -7.54 3.54 9.00
N ARG A 40 -7.12 3.10 10.20
CA ARG A 40 -6.58 3.99 11.25
C ARG A 40 -5.32 4.75 10.82
N ASN A 41 -4.57 4.24 9.84
CA ASN A 41 -3.41 4.90 9.26
C ASN A 41 -3.74 5.75 8.02
N GLY A 42 -5.02 5.95 7.68
CA GLY A 42 -5.44 6.86 6.62
C GLY A 42 -5.52 6.21 5.24
N VAL A 43 -5.48 4.88 5.16
CA VAL A 43 -5.76 4.16 3.92
C VAL A 43 -7.26 4.20 3.64
N GLY A 44 -7.63 4.58 2.41
CA GLY A 44 -9.02 4.64 1.98
C GLY A 44 -9.67 3.27 1.82
N THR A 45 -10.99 3.26 1.89
CA THR A 45 -11.83 2.05 1.75
C THR A 45 -12.00 1.59 0.29
N HIS A 46 -11.71 2.47 -0.67
CA HIS A 46 -11.81 2.17 -2.10
C HIS A 46 -10.53 1.53 -2.62
N TRP A 47 -10.56 0.22 -2.80
CA TRP A 47 -9.43 -0.56 -3.30
C TRP A 47 -9.65 -0.96 -4.75
N PHE A 48 -8.56 -1.16 -5.48
CA PHE A 48 -8.60 -1.54 -6.89
C PHE A 48 -7.37 -2.31 -7.33
N VAL A 49 -7.49 -3.03 -8.44
CA VAL A 49 -6.36 -3.71 -9.07
C VAL A 49 -5.71 -2.80 -10.10
N SER A 50 -4.40 -2.66 -10.01
CA SER A 50 -3.58 -1.94 -10.98
C SER A 50 -2.55 -2.87 -11.60
N LYS A 51 -2.34 -2.76 -12.91
CA LYS A 51 -1.32 -3.52 -13.64
C LYS A 51 -0.04 -2.69 -13.78
N ALA A 52 1.10 -3.25 -13.38
CA ALA A 52 2.42 -2.65 -13.57
C ALA A 52 3.46 -3.74 -13.86
N GLY A 53 4.22 -3.58 -14.96
CA GLY A 53 5.26 -4.54 -15.36
C GLY A 53 4.74 -5.97 -15.52
N GLY A 54 3.56 -6.13 -16.13
CA GLY A 54 2.93 -7.45 -16.34
C GLY A 54 2.36 -8.11 -15.08
N ARG A 55 2.30 -7.40 -13.94
CA ARG A 55 1.79 -7.92 -12.67
C ARG A 55 0.63 -7.08 -12.15
N GLU A 56 -0.33 -7.73 -11.53
CA GLU A 56 -1.45 -7.08 -10.85
C GLU A 56 -1.10 -6.77 -9.40
N TYR A 57 -1.56 -5.64 -8.89
CA TYR A 57 -1.38 -5.26 -7.48
C TYR A 57 -2.68 -4.66 -6.95
N VAL A 58 -3.06 -5.06 -5.74
CA VAL A 58 -4.11 -4.37 -5.01
C VAL A 58 -3.56 -3.06 -4.48
N ARG A 59 -4.21 -1.97 -4.88
CA ARG A 59 -3.90 -0.60 -4.49
C ARG A 59 -5.08 0.02 -3.78
N ALA A 60 -4.78 1.00 -2.95
CA ALA A 60 -5.76 1.80 -2.24
C ALA A 60 -5.35 3.26 -2.28
N TYR A 61 -6.35 4.13 -2.21
CA TYR A 61 -6.09 5.56 -2.08
C TYR A 61 -5.57 5.89 -0.69
N CYS A 62 -4.64 6.83 -0.62
CA CYS A 62 -4.06 7.29 0.62
C CYS A 62 -3.51 8.70 0.36
N ARG A 63 -4.10 9.69 1.04
CA ARG A 63 -3.60 11.06 1.03
C ARG A 63 -2.18 11.03 1.59
N GLY A 64 -1.24 11.74 0.97
CA GLY A 64 0.19 11.75 1.36
C GLY A 64 1.07 10.78 0.57
N ALA A 65 0.52 9.82 -0.18
CA ALA A 65 1.29 9.03 -1.13
C ALA A 65 1.45 9.76 -2.47
N THR A 66 2.56 9.52 -3.20
CA THR A 66 2.71 10.10 -4.55
C THR A 66 1.65 9.52 -5.49
N GLY A 67 0.84 10.39 -6.10
CA GLY A 67 -0.32 9.98 -6.90
C GLY A 67 -1.46 9.42 -6.04
N ASP A 68 -1.45 9.73 -4.74
CA ASP A 68 -2.46 9.37 -3.74
C ASP A 68 -2.76 7.87 -3.65
N GLN A 69 -1.81 7.01 -4.04
CA GLN A 69 -2.02 5.57 -4.12
C GLN A 69 -0.86 4.78 -3.53
N ILE A 70 -1.19 3.79 -2.70
CA ILE A 70 -0.25 2.84 -2.13
C ILE A 70 -0.49 1.42 -2.64
N THR A 71 0.47 0.52 -2.41
CA THR A 71 0.28 -0.93 -2.59
C THR A 71 -0.12 -1.55 -1.27
N VAL A 72 -1.32 -2.15 -1.20
CA VAL A 72 -1.88 -2.60 0.08
C VAL A 72 -1.00 -3.69 0.73
N ALA A 73 -0.48 -4.63 -0.05
CA ALA A 73 0.42 -5.68 0.47
C ALA A 73 1.69 -5.13 1.14
N ARG A 74 2.25 -4.03 0.62
CA ARG A 74 3.41 -3.35 1.25
C ARG A 74 3.01 -2.73 2.58
N ALA A 75 1.83 -2.10 2.62
CA ALA A 75 1.32 -1.45 3.81
C ALA A 75 0.92 -2.45 4.92
N VAL A 76 0.41 -3.63 4.54
CA VAL A 76 0.14 -4.74 5.46
C VAL A 76 1.44 -5.19 6.15
N LEU A 77 2.50 -5.46 5.38
CA LEU A 77 3.77 -5.91 5.94
C LEU A 77 4.63 -4.78 6.53
N GLY A 78 4.29 -3.51 6.34
CA GLY A 78 5.11 -2.38 6.80
C GLY A 78 6.45 -2.27 6.05
N VAL A 79 6.50 -2.72 4.80
CA VAL A 79 7.77 -2.86 4.06
C VAL A 79 8.26 -1.50 3.55
N GLY A 80 9.46 -1.14 3.99
CA GLY A 80 10.14 0.09 3.62
C GLY A 80 10.99 0.02 2.35
N ARG A 81 11.94 0.95 2.26
CA ARG A 81 12.91 1.03 1.16
C ARG A 81 13.77 -0.24 1.09
N ARG A 82 14.26 -0.57 -0.11
CA ARG A 82 15.13 -1.73 -0.42
C ARG A 82 14.49 -3.11 -0.16
N ALA A 83 13.17 -3.16 -0.12
CA ALA A 83 12.43 -4.40 0.04
C ALA A 83 11.19 -4.41 -0.87
N ASN A 84 10.85 -5.62 -1.31
CA ASN A 84 9.68 -5.96 -2.12
C ASN A 84 8.79 -6.93 -1.34
N VAL A 85 7.56 -7.12 -1.82
CA VAL A 85 6.65 -8.14 -1.30
C VAL A 85 6.53 -9.27 -2.34
N SER A 86 6.67 -10.50 -1.89
CA SER A 86 6.34 -11.70 -2.66
C SER A 86 5.09 -12.37 -2.06
N TYR A 87 4.37 -13.10 -2.92
CA TYR A 87 3.14 -13.79 -2.59
C TYR A 87 3.42 -15.30 -2.64
N VAL A 88 3.12 -16.01 -1.56
CA VAL A 88 3.40 -17.45 -1.43
C VAL A 88 2.52 -18.26 -2.36
N THR A 89 1.21 -18.00 -2.36
CA THR A 89 0.20 -18.69 -3.16
C THR A 89 0.09 -18.16 -4.59
N LYS A 90 0.88 -17.13 -4.95
CA LYS A 90 0.79 -16.34 -6.19
C LYS A 90 -0.53 -15.59 -6.40
N ASP A 91 -1.54 -15.83 -5.56
CA ASP A 91 -2.74 -15.00 -5.50
C ASP A 91 -2.39 -13.65 -4.88
N ARG A 92 -2.68 -12.57 -5.62
CA ARG A 92 -2.36 -11.20 -5.22
C ARG A 92 -3.54 -10.46 -4.61
N THR A 93 -4.73 -11.05 -4.67
CA THR A 93 -5.90 -10.53 -3.95
C THR A 93 -5.97 -11.08 -2.53
N ASP A 94 -5.28 -12.18 -2.22
CA ASP A 94 -5.02 -12.63 -0.86
C ASP A 94 -3.89 -11.82 -0.20
N LEU A 95 -4.27 -10.89 0.66
CA LEU A 95 -3.41 -9.98 1.41
C LEU A 95 -3.20 -10.43 2.87
N ARG A 96 -3.64 -11.64 3.25
CA ARG A 96 -3.37 -12.20 4.57
C ARG A 96 -1.87 -12.35 4.77
N ARG A 97 -1.36 -12.04 5.96
CA ARG A 97 0.09 -12.11 6.26
C ARG A 97 0.73 -13.46 5.94
N GLY A 98 0.00 -14.57 6.11
CA GLY A 98 0.49 -15.90 5.76
C GLY A 98 0.85 -16.06 4.27
N ASN A 99 0.23 -15.26 3.39
CA ASN A 99 0.53 -15.24 1.97
C ASN A 99 1.64 -14.24 1.60
N LEU A 100 2.03 -13.32 2.48
CA LEU A 100 2.95 -12.24 2.16
C LEU A 100 4.33 -12.47 2.76
N ARG A 101 5.38 -12.24 1.96
CA ARG A 101 6.77 -12.24 2.45
C ARG A 101 7.51 -10.98 2.01
N ALA A 102 8.25 -10.39 2.93
CA ALA A 102 9.21 -9.35 2.60
C ALA A 102 10.47 -10.00 2.01
N VAL A 103 10.93 -9.49 0.87
CA VAL A 103 12.16 -9.95 0.22
C VAL A 103 13.04 -8.76 -0.12
N LYS A 104 14.36 -8.96 -0.17
CA LYS A 104 15.30 -7.92 -0.60
C LYS A 104 14.95 -7.47 -2.03
N GLY A 105 14.99 -6.17 -2.28
CA GLY A 105 14.64 -5.63 -3.59
C GLY A 105 14.92 -4.14 -3.75
N ASN A 106 14.38 -3.55 -4.81
CA ASN A 106 14.64 -2.15 -5.17
C ASN A 106 13.48 -1.20 -4.80
N GLY A 107 12.64 -1.59 -3.84
CA GLY A 107 11.51 -0.78 -3.37
C GLY A 107 11.98 0.62 -2.92
N ARG A 108 11.32 1.67 -3.42
CA ARG A 108 11.75 3.06 -3.18
C ARG A 108 10.98 3.78 -2.08
N ARG A 109 9.89 3.19 -1.57
CA ARG A 109 8.93 3.84 -0.67
C ARG A 109 8.53 2.95 0.50
N ASN A 110 8.11 3.58 1.59
CA ASN A 110 7.42 2.94 2.70
C ASN A 110 5.96 3.39 2.67
N ASP A 111 5.07 2.52 2.20
CA ASP A 111 3.67 2.88 1.95
C ASP A 111 2.90 3.13 3.25
N THR A 112 3.20 2.41 4.33
CA THR A 112 2.58 2.64 5.65
C THR A 112 2.94 4.01 6.20
N ALA A 113 4.21 4.41 6.09
CA ALA A 113 4.67 5.69 6.60
C ALA A 113 4.05 6.89 5.85
N LEU A 114 3.80 6.75 4.55
CA LEU A 114 3.18 7.81 3.74
C LEU A 114 1.75 8.13 4.18
N CYS A 115 0.96 7.11 4.53
CA CYS A 115 -0.42 7.32 4.93
C CYS A 115 -0.54 7.92 6.33
N ARG A 116 0.28 7.44 7.26
CA ARG A 116 0.31 7.97 8.63
C ARG A 116 0.70 9.45 8.67
N ALA A 117 1.72 9.84 7.91
CA ALA A 117 2.16 11.24 7.81
C ALA A 117 1.09 12.19 7.26
N SER A 118 0.08 11.68 6.55
CA SER A 118 -1.03 12.50 6.06
C SER A 118 -2.14 12.71 7.08
N LEU A 119 -2.25 11.86 8.11
CA LEU A 119 -3.22 12.04 9.19
C LEU A 119 -2.74 13.08 10.21
N ASP A 120 -1.43 13.11 10.46
CA ASP A 120 -0.82 13.98 11.48
C ASP A 120 -0.69 15.45 11.04
N GLY A 121 -0.98 15.76 9.77
CA GLY A 121 -0.79 17.09 9.18
C GLY A 121 0.70 17.41 8.91
N ALA A 122 0.98 17.89 7.70
CA ALA A 122 2.29 18.41 7.24
C ALA A 122 3.41 17.39 6.93
N VAL A 123 3.48 16.92 5.67
CA VAL A 123 4.71 17.05 4.85
C VAL A 123 4.31 17.13 3.37
N LYS A 124 4.39 18.32 2.75
CA LYS A 124 4.54 18.40 1.29
C LYS A 124 5.88 17.77 0.93
N VAL A 125 5.90 16.51 0.50
CA VAL A 125 7.11 15.93 -0.08
C VAL A 125 7.32 16.63 -1.44
N PRO A 126 8.41 17.38 -1.65
CA PRO A 126 8.64 18.03 -2.94
C PRO A 126 8.74 16.97 -4.04
N LYS A 127 8.04 17.22 -5.16
CA LYS A 127 8.14 16.42 -6.39
C LYS A 127 9.60 16.46 -6.85
N ARG A 128 10.37 15.37 -6.65
CA ARG A 128 11.60 15.15 -7.42
C ARG A 128 11.21 14.80 -8.85
N GLY A 129 11.17 15.82 -9.71
CA GLY A 129 10.80 15.68 -11.11
C GLY A 129 10.92 17.00 -11.87
N ALA A 130 12.03 17.72 -11.69
CA ALA A 130 12.48 18.79 -12.59
C ALA A 130 13.99 19.04 -12.37
N MET A 131 14.83 18.09 -12.76
CA MET A 131 16.21 18.40 -13.16
C MET A 131 16.30 18.05 -14.64
N GLY A 132 15.79 18.95 -15.46
CA GLY A 132 15.93 18.94 -16.90
C GLY A 132 16.45 20.31 -17.30
N ALA A 133 17.70 20.33 -17.78
CA ALA A 133 18.34 21.35 -18.60
C ALA A 133 18.22 22.83 -18.16
N MET A 134 19.27 23.37 -17.54
CA MET A 134 19.70 24.74 -17.82
C MET A 134 21.07 24.70 -18.45
N GLY A 135 21.09 24.55 -19.77
CA GLY A 135 22.23 24.92 -20.60
C GLY A 135 21.99 26.30 -21.19
N GLY A 136 23.01 27.16 -21.11
CA GLY A 136 23.29 28.32 -21.99
C GLY A 136 22.24 29.45 -22.01
N GLN A 137 22.57 30.73 -22.07
CA GLN A 137 23.81 31.46 -22.26
C GLN A 137 23.68 32.81 -21.56
N GLU A 138 24.84 33.32 -21.14
CA GLU A 138 25.10 34.74 -20.90
C GLU A 138 24.53 35.66 -21.99
N ARG A 139 24.08 36.85 -21.60
CA ARG A 139 24.57 38.11 -22.19
C ARG A 139 24.26 39.31 -21.29
N VAL A 140 25.35 39.78 -20.66
CA VAL A 140 25.84 41.15 -20.46
C VAL A 140 24.93 42.27 -19.94
N GLU A 141 25.47 42.89 -18.88
CA GLU A 141 25.27 44.23 -18.32
C GLU A 141 24.92 45.34 -19.32
N ALA A 142 24.15 46.35 -18.87
CA ALA A 142 24.71 47.60 -18.34
C ALA A 142 23.68 48.76 -18.34
N LEU A 143 23.46 49.32 -17.14
CA LEU A 143 23.43 50.76 -16.80
C LEU A 143 22.49 51.75 -17.54
N ARG A 144 21.66 52.35 -16.66
CA ARG A 144 20.98 53.67 -16.66
C ARG A 144 19.56 53.72 -17.24
#